data_AF-A0A2E1UZH8-F1
#
_entry.id   AF-A0A2E1UZH8-F1
#
_cell.length_a   1.000
_cell.length_b   1.000
_cell.length_c   1.000
_cell.angle_alpha   90.00
_cell.angle_beta   90.00
_cell.angle_gamma   90.00
#
_symmetry.space_group_name_H-M   'P 1'
#
loop_
_entity.id
_entity.type
_entity.pdbx_description
1 polymer ?
#
loop_
_entity_poly.entity_id
_entity_poly.type
_entity_poly.pdbx_seq_one_letter_code
_entity_poly.pdbx_strand_id
1 'polypeptide(L)' 'MNTDFLVTIIFITVLVIFIYWYAGYSTRTGKLEDKNQNYIPDSWEENFSWFFSMKGLIMFVLGLVLGYTIHGFI' A
#
# COMPACT_ATOMS: atom_id res chain seq x y z
N MET A 1 12.81 19.82 -8.41
CA MET A 1 11.65 18.91 -8.51
C MET A 1 10.38 19.69 -8.14
N ASN A 2 9.21 19.43 -8.74
CA ASN A 2 7.98 20.18 -8.41
C ASN A 2 7.45 19.73 -7.02
N THR A 3 7.17 20.69 -6.12
CA THR A 3 6.54 20.45 -4.82
C THR A 3 5.23 19.66 -4.94
N ASP A 4 4.44 19.90 -5.99
CA ASP A 4 3.18 19.18 -6.25
C ASP A 4 3.43 17.68 -6.44
N PHE A 5 4.54 17.34 -7.11
CA PHE A 5 4.93 15.95 -7.33
C PHE A 5 5.35 15.27 -6.03
N LEU A 6 6.15 15.95 -5.19
CA LEU A 6 6.55 15.44 -3.87
C LEU A 6 5.32 15.17 -2.99
N VAL A 7 4.40 16.13 -2.89
CA VAL A 7 3.16 15.98 -2.12
C VAL A 7 2.32 14.80 -2.64
N THR A 8 2.21 14.67 -3.96
CA THR A 8 1.45 13.57 -4.59
C THR A 8 2.04 12.21 -4.25
N ILE A 9 3.37 12.04 -4.35
CA ILE A 9 4.03 10.75 -4.05
C ILE A 9 3.93 10.41 -2.55
N ILE A 10 4.05 11.40 -1.66
CA ILE A 10 3.83 11.20 -0.23
C ILE A 10 2.39 10.73 0.02
N PHE A 11 1.41 11.40 -0.57
CA PHE A 11 -0.01 11.03 -0.43
C PHE A 11 -0.28 9.61 -0.91
N ILE A 12 0.19 9.23 -2.10
CA ILE A 12 0.05 7.88 -2.65
C ILE A 12 0.68 6.84 -1.70
N THR A 13 1.87 7.13 -1.17
CA THR A 13 2.57 6.20 -0.28
C THR A 13 1.79 5.97 1.01
N VAL A 14 1.30 7.05 1.63
CA VAL A 14 0.48 6.97 2.84
C VAL A 14 -0.82 6.18 2.56
N LEU A 15 -1.46 6.42 1.43
CA LEU A 15 -2.68 5.72 1.03
C LEU A 15 -2.44 4.21 0.83
N VAL A 16 -1.35 3.82 0.16
CA VAL A 16 -0.99 2.40 -0.03
C VAL A 16 -0.69 1.71 1.29
N ILE A 17 0.06 2.37 2.18
CA ILE A 17 0.32 1.85 3.54
C ILE A 17 -1.00 1.66 4.29
N PHE A 18 -1.91 2.64 4.21
CA PHE A 18 -3.21 2.57 4.86
C PHE A 18 -4.06 1.41 4.33
N ILE A 19 -4.06 1.14 3.02
CA ILE A 19 -4.78 -0.01 2.45
C ILE A 19 -4.25 -1.32 3.01
N TYR A 20 -2.92 -1.52 3.05
CA TYR A 20 -2.34 -2.73 3.61
C TYR A 20 -2.63 -2.90 5.10
N TRP A 21 -2.63 -1.79 5.86
CA TRP A 21 -2.99 -1.81 7.27
C TRP A 21 -4.48 -2.13 7.47
N TYR A 22 -5.35 -1.49 6.68
CA TYR A 22 -6.80 -1.66 6.76
C TYR A 22 -7.23 -3.08 6.39
N ALA A 23 -6.60 -3.71 5.38
CA ALA A 23 -6.82 -5.11 5.04
C ALA A 23 -6.69 -5.99 6.30
N GLY A 24 -5.54 -5.93 6.98
CA GLY A 24 -5.31 -6.72 8.19
C GLY A 24 -6.17 -6.30 9.39
N TYR A 25 -6.51 -5.02 9.52
CA TYR A 25 -7.42 -4.56 10.58
C TYR A 25 -8.84 -5.10 10.37
N SER A 26 -9.35 -5.06 9.14
CA SER A 26 -10.71 -5.48 8.80
C SER A 26 -10.93 -6.97 8.98
N THR A 27 -9.93 -7.81 8.67
CA THR A 27 -9.99 -9.26 8.90
C THR A 27 -9.90 -9.61 10.39
N ARG A 28 -9.00 -8.98 11.14
CA ARG A 28 -8.87 -9.19 12.60
C ARG A 28 -10.09 -8.78 13.41
N THR A 29 -10.82 -7.78 12.93
CA THR A 29 -12.06 -7.31 13.58
C THR A 29 -13.29 -8.10 13.15
N GLY A 30 -13.14 -9.09 12.26
CA GLY A 30 -14.24 -9.88 11.71
C GLY A 30 -15.20 -9.07 10.84
N LYS A 31 -14.78 -7.87 10.38
CA LYS A 31 -15.59 -7.00 9.52
C LYS A 31 -15.68 -7.54 8.10
N LEU A 32 -14.62 -8.19 7.63
CA LEU A 32 -14.54 -8.82 6.32
C LEU A 32 -14.13 -10.28 6.48
N GLU A 33 -14.67 -11.13 5.61
CA GLU A 33 -14.38 -12.56 5.59
C GLU A 33 -12.94 -12.81 5.11
N ASP A 34 -12.23 -13.67 5.83
CA ASP A 34 -10.86 -14.10 5.57
C ASP A 34 -10.78 -15.59 5.93
N LYS A 35 -11.06 -16.46 4.95
CA LYS A 35 -11.12 -17.92 5.17
C LYS A 35 -9.74 -18.55 5.25
N ASN A 36 -8.80 -18.02 4.50
CA ASN A 36 -7.44 -18.57 4.40
C ASN A 36 -6.51 -18.07 5.51
N GLN A 37 -7.00 -17.15 6.37
CA GLN A 37 -6.31 -16.59 7.53
C GLN A 37 -4.99 -15.90 7.16
N ASN A 38 -4.92 -15.29 5.97
CA ASN A 38 -3.74 -14.58 5.50
C ASN A 38 -3.76 -13.07 5.83
N TYR A 39 -4.78 -12.61 6.57
CA TYR A 39 -5.04 -11.21 6.92
C TYR A 39 -5.38 -10.32 5.71
N ILE A 40 -5.91 -10.90 4.65
CA ILE A 40 -6.41 -10.21 3.46
C ILE A 40 -7.88 -10.61 3.31
N PRO A 41 -8.80 -9.64 3.13
CA PRO A 41 -10.20 -9.98 2.85
C PRO A 41 -10.32 -10.85 1.59
N ASP A 42 -11.13 -11.90 1.62
CA ASP A 42 -11.31 -12.83 0.50
C ASP A 42 -11.72 -12.08 -0.79
N SER A 43 -12.66 -11.14 -0.67
CA SER A 43 -13.11 -10.29 -1.78
C SER A 43 -11.99 -9.42 -2.38
N TRP A 44 -10.99 -9.06 -1.58
CA TRP A 44 -9.85 -8.28 -2.04
C TRP A 44 -8.80 -9.16 -2.68
N GLU A 45 -8.62 -10.37 -2.19
CA GLU A 45 -7.76 -11.35 -2.84
C GLU A 45 -8.30 -11.70 -4.22
N GLU A 46 -9.60 -11.95 -4.38
CA GLU A 46 -10.22 -12.25 -5.67
C GLU A 46 -10.03 -11.12 -6.70
N ASN A 47 -10.19 -9.86 -6.28
CA ASN A 47 -10.15 -8.72 -7.20
C ASN A 47 -8.76 -8.07 -7.33
N PHE A 48 -7.91 -8.19 -6.31
CA PHE A 48 -6.66 -7.46 -6.16
C PHE A 48 -5.50 -8.34 -5.67
N SER A 49 -5.53 -9.66 -5.92
CA SER A 49 -4.43 -10.58 -5.55
C SER A 49 -3.04 -10.06 -5.95
N TRP A 50 -2.91 -9.46 -7.13
CA TRP A 50 -1.65 -8.88 -7.62
C TRP A 50 -1.11 -7.77 -6.68
N PHE A 51 -1.98 -6.95 -6.09
CA PHE A 51 -1.60 -5.84 -5.23
C PHE A 51 -1.06 -6.30 -3.88
N PHE A 52 -1.59 -7.41 -3.34
CA PHE A 52 -1.15 -7.99 -2.08
C PHE A 52 0.05 -8.93 -2.25
N SER A 53 0.08 -9.72 -3.32
CA SER A 53 1.24 -10.58 -3.64
C SER A 53 2.50 -9.79 -3.99
N MET A 54 2.36 -8.63 -4.65
CA MET A 54 3.47 -7.75 -5.01
C MET A 54 3.77 -6.68 -3.95
N LYS A 55 3.19 -6.77 -2.73
CA LYS A 55 3.34 -5.76 -1.67
C LYS A 55 4.79 -5.32 -1.45
N GLY A 56 5.72 -6.27 -1.37
CA GLY A 56 7.15 -5.97 -1.17
C GLY A 56 7.73 -5.13 -2.32
N LEU A 57 7.42 -5.50 -3.57
CA LEU A 57 7.90 -4.78 -4.75
C LEU A 57 7.28 -3.39 -4.88
N ILE A 58 5.97 -3.27 -4.63
CA ILE A 58 5.25 -1.98 -4.64
C ILE A 58 5.87 -1.03 -3.61
N MET A 59 6.08 -1.50 -2.37
CA MET A 59 6.67 -0.70 -1.31
C MET A 59 8.13 -0.32 -1.62
N PHE A 60 8.89 -1.21 -2.26
CA PHE A 60 10.26 -0.93 -2.68
C PHE A 60 10.30 0.18 -3.75
N VAL A 61 9.48 0.09 -4.79
CA VAL A 61 9.41 1.12 -5.85
C VAL A 61 8.94 2.46 -5.29
N LEU A 62 7.91 2.47 -4.43
CA LEU A 62 7.47 3.70 -3.76
C LEU A 62 8.58 4.32 -2.92
N GLY A 63 9.34 3.50 -2.18
CA GLY A 63 10.48 3.96 -1.40
C GLY A 63 11.60 4.56 -2.26
N LEU A 64 11.93 3.93 -3.39
CA LEU A 64 12.91 4.47 -4.34
C LEU A 64 12.46 5.80 -4.96
N VAL A 65 11.20 5.88 -5.39
CA VAL A 65 10.63 7.10 -5.97
C VAL A 65 10.61 8.21 -4.93
N LEU A 66 10.17 7.93 -3.69
CA LEU A 66 10.22 8.89 -2.59
C LEU A 66 11.64 9.37 -2.29
N GLY A 67 12.59 8.44 -2.16
CA GLY A 67 13.98 8.76 -1.84
C GLY A 67 14.64 9.62 -2.92
N TYR A 68 14.46 9.26 -4.19
CA TYR A 68 14.92 10.07 -5.32
C TYR A 68 14.27 11.45 -5.33
N THR A 69 12.97 11.51 -5.02
CA THR A 69 12.22 12.77 -4.99
C THR A 69 12.68 13.72 -3.89
N ILE A 70 12.96 13.17 -2.71
CA ILE A 70 13.48 13.93 -1.57
C ILE A 70 14.91 14.39 -1.84
N HIS A 71 15.78 13.52 -2.36
CA HIS A 71 17.16 13.88 -2.72
C HIS A 71 17.22 14.93 -3.84
N GLY A 72 16.32 14.88 -4.81
CA GLY A 72 16.23 15.91 -5.86
C GLY A 72 15.57 17.22 -5.41
N PHE A 73 15.13 17.30 -4.15
CA PHE A 73 14.49 18.46 -3.55
C PHE A 73 15.39 19.17 -2.51
N ILE A 74 16.16 18.41 -1.72
CA ILE A 74 17.16 18.91 -0.74
C ILE A 74 18.48 19.21 -1.45
#